data_AF-A0AAJ2VCA3-F1
#
_entry.id   AF-A0AAJ2VCA3-F1
#
_cell.length_a   1.000
_cell.length_b   1.000
_cell.length_c   1.000
_cell.angle_alpha   90.00
_cell.angle_beta   90.00
_cell.angle_gamma   90.00
#
_symmetry.space_group_name_H-M   'P 1'
#
loop_
_entity.id
_entity.type
_entity.pdbx_description
1 polymer ?
#
loop_
_entity_poly.entity_id
_entity_poly.type
_entity_poly.pdbx_seq_one_letter_code
_entity_poly.pdbx_strand_id
1 'polypeptide(L)'
;MKEELQKQLAQIIAAIHGQASSTGDFWVERLPSVAQQYIAYGRAQAIIDIIMPVLGLLLAAWLIKHERMHFGAPLDIKSKGARISVLINTVAAGLGTYSVIMFVNATHAAALVWSAPKVWLLRELANIIK
;
A
#
# COMPACT_ATOMS: atom_id res chain seq x y z
N MET A 1 3.55 -26.09 11.47
CA MET A 1 3.41 -24.87 10.65
C MET A 1 4.57 -24.62 9.67
N LYS A 2 5.83 -24.97 9.95
CA LYS A 2 6.93 -24.84 8.94
C LYS A 2 6.85 -25.88 7.80
N GLU A 3 6.35 -27.08 8.09
CA GLU A 3 6.31 -28.18 7.11
C GLU A 3 5.24 -28.03 6.03
N GLU A 4 4.06 -27.49 6.35
CA GLU A 4 3.02 -27.21 5.33
C GLU A 4 3.46 -26.13 4.35
N LEU A 5 4.13 -25.10 4.86
CA LEU A 5 4.70 -24.03 4.03
C LEU A 5 5.80 -24.57 3.11
N GLN A 6 6.64 -25.49 3.60
CA GLN A 6 7.66 -26.16 2.81
C GLN A 6 7.05 -27.12 1.78
N LYS A 7 5.96 -27.83 2.11
CA LYS A 7 5.23 -28.68 1.16
C LYS A 7 4.58 -27.88 0.04
N GLN A 8 3.96 -26.74 0.36
CA GLN A 8 3.41 -25.84 -0.66
C GLN A 8 4.52 -25.23 -1.53
N LEU A 9 5.67 -24.89 -0.94
CA LEU A 9 6.84 -24.45 -1.69
C LEU A 9 7.32 -25.53 -2.67
N ALA A 10 7.42 -26.78 -2.20
CA ALA A 10 7.84 -27.91 -3.02
C ALA A 10 6.84 -28.20 -4.15
N GLN A 11 5.53 -28.06 -3.89
CA GLN A 11 4.49 -28.19 -4.91
C GLN A 11 4.54 -27.08 -5.96
N ILE A 12 4.78 -25.83 -5.56
CA ILE A 12 4.92 -24.70 -6.48
C ILE A 12 6.19 -24.87 -7.33
N ILE A 13 7.31 -25.28 -6.71
CA ILE A 13 8.57 -25.55 -7.43
C ILE A 13 8.40 -26.72 -8.41
N ALA A 14 7.64 -27.75 -8.04
CA ALA A 14 7.34 -28.90 -8.89
C ALA A 14 6.39 -28.53 -10.06
N ALA A 15 5.40 -27.66 -9.82
CA ALA A 15 4.52 -27.16 -10.87
C ALA A 15 5.26 -26.29 -11.88
N ILE A 16 6.19 -25.44 -11.41
CA ILE A 16 7.07 -24.63 -12.26
C ILE A 16 8.03 -25.53 -13.06
N HIS A 17 8.62 -26.56 -12.43
CA HIS A 17 9.49 -27.51 -13.14
C HIS A 17 8.74 -28.38 -14.16
N GLY A 18 7.50 -28.78 -13.86
CA GLY A 18 6.68 -29.62 -14.75
C GLY A 18 6.28 -28.93 -16.06
N GLN A 19 6.19 -27.59 -16.05
CA GLN A 19 5.90 -26.78 -17.25
C GLN A 19 7.16 -26.24 -17.94
N ALA A 20 8.33 -26.36 -17.31
CA ALA A 20 9.58 -25.75 -17.78
C ALA A 20 10.55 -26.73 -18.46
N SER A 21 10.20 -27.99 -18.70
CA SER A 21 11.18 -28.96 -19.24
C SER A 21 11.71 -28.65 -20.66
N SER A 22 11.12 -27.71 -21.40
CA SER A 22 11.66 -27.17 -22.67
C SER A 22 11.99 -25.68 -22.66
N THR A 23 11.69 -24.97 -21.56
CA THR A 23 11.91 -23.51 -21.41
C THR A 23 12.77 -23.18 -20.17
N GLY A 24 13.16 -24.20 -19.41
CA GLY A 24 13.72 -24.12 -18.07
C GLY A 24 15.07 -23.46 -18.03
N ASP A 25 15.94 -23.72 -19.00
CA ASP A 25 17.26 -23.08 -19.04
C ASP A 25 17.16 -21.58 -19.32
N PHE A 26 16.18 -21.13 -20.12
CA PHE A 26 15.94 -19.72 -20.40
C PHE A 26 15.37 -18.98 -19.18
N TRP A 27 14.46 -19.63 -18.45
CA TRP A 27 13.92 -19.04 -17.22
C TRP A 27 14.92 -19.11 -16.07
N VAL A 28 15.73 -20.16 -15.91
CA VAL A 28 16.75 -20.26 -14.85
C VAL A 28 17.78 -19.13 -14.96
N GLU A 29 18.15 -18.73 -16.18
CA GLU A 29 19.06 -17.59 -16.41
C GLU A 29 18.40 -16.22 -16.17
N ARG A 30 17.10 -16.10 -16.49
CA ARG A 30 16.36 -14.81 -16.43
C ARG A 30 15.60 -14.59 -15.12
N LEU A 31 15.27 -15.65 -14.37
CA LEU A 31 14.55 -15.62 -13.10
C LEU A 31 15.17 -14.66 -12.08
N PRO A 32 16.51 -14.61 -11.90
CA PRO A 32 17.12 -13.65 -10.99
C PRO A 32 16.85 -12.20 -11.42
N SER A 33 16.94 -11.91 -12.72
CA SER A 33 16.72 -10.56 -13.26
C SER A 33 15.26 -10.12 -13.20
N VAL A 34 14.32 -11.02 -13.51
CA VAL A 34 12.88 -10.76 -13.42
C VAL A 34 12.44 -10.58 -11.96
N ALA A 35 12.95 -11.42 -11.05
CA ALA A 35 12.67 -11.27 -9.62
C ALA A 35 13.21 -9.94 -9.07
N GLN A 36 14.39 -9.50 -9.49
CA GLN A 36 14.94 -8.20 -9.11
C GLN A 36 14.10 -7.03 -9.65
N GLN A 37 13.65 -7.10 -10.90
CA GLN A 37 12.76 -6.09 -11.47
C GLN A 37 11.42 -6.03 -10.74
N TYR A 38 10.87 -7.18 -10.35
CA TYR A 38 9.61 -7.25 -9.60
C TYR A 38 9.75 -6.71 -8.18
N ILE A 39 10.89 -6.96 -7.51
CA ILE A 39 11.21 -6.35 -6.22
C ILE A 39 11.37 -4.83 -6.36
N ALA A 40 12.01 -4.35 -7.43
CA ALA A 40 12.15 -2.93 -7.70
C ALA A 40 10.78 -2.26 -7.94
N TYR A 41 9.89 -2.93 -8.69
CA TYR A 41 8.51 -2.51 -8.86
C TYR A 41 7.75 -2.48 -7.53
N GLY A 42 7.86 -3.52 -6.69
CA GLY A 42 7.24 -3.56 -5.37
C GLY A 42 7.73 -2.43 -4.45
N ARG A 43 9.01 -2.04 -4.55
CA ARG A 43 9.56 -0.89 -3.82
C ARG A 43 9.00 0.44 -4.34
N ALA A 44 8.90 0.61 -5.65
CA ALA A 44 8.30 1.80 -6.26
C ALA A 44 6.82 1.93 -5.89
N GLN A 45 6.06 0.84 -5.96
CA GLN A 45 4.65 0.81 -5.55
C GLN A 45 4.51 1.16 -4.07
N ALA A 46 5.34 0.59 -3.19
CA ALA A 46 5.32 0.92 -1.77
C ALA A 46 5.60 2.41 -1.49
N ILE A 47 6.45 3.06 -2.30
CA ILE A 47 6.68 4.51 -2.20
C ILE A 47 5.42 5.29 -2.59
N ILE A 48 4.76 4.91 -3.69
CA ILE A 48 3.50 5.54 -4.14
C ILE A 48 2.41 5.38 -3.07
N ASP A 49 2.27 4.17 -2.51
CA ASP A 49 1.30 3.84 -1.48
C ASP A 49 1.53 4.61 -0.18
N ILE A 50 2.77 5.05 0.10
CA ILE A 50 3.10 5.93 1.24
C ILE A 50 2.83 7.40 0.92
N ILE A 51 3.13 7.85 -0.31
CA ILE A 51 2.95 9.24 -0.73
C ILE A 51 1.47 9.64 -0.75
N MET A 52 0.59 8.76 -1.26
CA MET A 52 -0.83 9.06 -1.42
C MET A 52 -1.53 9.42 -0.08
N PRO A 53 -1.37 8.65 1.01
CA PRO A 53 -1.87 9.02 2.33
C PRO A 53 -1.28 10.32 2.87
N VAL A 54 0.00 10.59 2.63
CA VAL A 54 0.65 11.84 3.08
C VAL A 54 0.03 13.05 2.39
N LEU A 55 -0.25 12.96 1.07
CA LEU A 55 -0.98 14.00 0.35
C LEU A 55 -2.41 14.19 0.90
N GLY A 56 -3.09 13.10 1.27
CA GLY A 56 -4.40 13.16 1.91
C GLY A 56 -4.38 13.89 3.26
N LEU A 57 -3.36 13.65 4.09
CA LEU A 57 -3.15 14.38 5.35
C LEU A 57 -2.89 15.87 5.11
N LEU A 58 -2.07 16.21 4.11
CA LEU A 58 -1.80 17.60 3.75
C LEU A 58 -3.07 18.30 3.25
N LEU A 59 -3.91 17.63 2.47
CA LEU A 59 -5.19 18.16 2.02
C LEU A 59 -6.16 18.39 3.19
N ALA A 60 -6.25 17.45 4.13
CA ALA A 60 -7.05 17.60 5.34
C ALA A 60 -6.59 18.80 6.18
N ALA A 61 -5.27 18.93 6.40
CA ALA A 61 -4.69 20.06 7.10
C ALA A 61 -4.94 21.39 6.38
N TRP A 62 -4.82 21.40 5.04
CA TRP A 62 -5.11 22.56 4.22
C TRP A 62 -6.58 22.98 4.30
N LEU A 63 -7.53 22.04 4.26
CA LEU A 63 -8.97 22.31 4.40
C LEU A 63 -9.29 22.98 5.74
N ILE A 64 -8.73 22.46 6.85
CA ILE A 64 -8.92 23.04 8.19
C ILE A 64 -8.30 24.45 8.25
N LYS A 65 -7.11 24.63 7.68
CA LYS A 65 -6.43 25.93 7.63
C LYS A 65 -7.23 26.97 6.81
N HIS A 66 -7.72 26.56 5.64
CA HIS A 66 -8.51 27.38 4.73
C HIS A 66 -9.83 27.80 5.37
N GLU A 67 -10.51 26.86 6.04
CA GLU A 67 -11.74 27.14 6.80
C GLU A 67 -11.50 28.20 7.89
N ARG A 68 -10.45 28.04 8.70
CA ARG A 68 -10.09 29.00 9.74
C ARG A 68 -9.74 30.39 9.19
N MET A 69 -9.12 30.48 8.02
CA MET A 69 -8.75 31.77 7.40
C MET A 69 -9.92 32.52 6.77
N HIS A 70 -10.91 31.82 6.21
CA HIS A 70 -11.99 32.47 5.46
C HIS A 70 -13.31 32.57 6.22
N PHE A 71 -13.61 31.61 7.10
CA PHE A 71 -14.86 31.60 7.85
C PHE A 71 -14.68 31.99 9.33
N GLY A 72 -13.43 31.99 9.84
CA GLY A 72 -13.15 32.14 11.26
C GLY A 72 -13.76 30.98 12.07
N ALA A 73 -13.76 31.08 13.40
CA ALA A 73 -14.54 30.17 14.23
C ALA A 73 -15.95 30.76 14.38
N PRO A 74 -16.98 30.22 13.69
CA PRO A 74 -18.33 30.76 13.81
C PRO A 74 -18.84 30.53 15.24
N LEU A 75 -18.98 31.61 16.00
CA LEU A 75 -19.46 31.59 17.39
C LEU A 75 -20.96 31.26 17.49
N ASP A 76 -21.71 31.42 16.39
CA ASP A 76 -23.14 31.11 16.32
C ASP A 76 -23.41 29.83 15.51
N ILE A 77 -23.77 28.77 16.24
CA ILE A 77 -24.10 27.42 15.74
C ILE A 77 -25.33 27.44 14.81
N LYS A 78 -26.21 28.45 14.91
CA LYS A 78 -27.40 28.57 14.04
C LYS A 78 -27.09 29.25 12.69
N SER A 79 -25.91 29.85 12.54
CA SER A 79 -25.51 30.50 11.30
C SER A 79 -25.25 29.48 10.17
N LYS A 80 -25.50 29.89 8.92
CA LYS A 80 -25.11 29.09 7.75
C LYS A 80 -23.61 28.78 7.72
N GLY A 81 -22.78 29.71 8.23
CA GLY A 81 -21.33 29.54 8.36
C GLY A 81 -20.93 28.39 9.30
N ALA A 82 -21.62 28.23 10.44
CA ALA A 82 -21.38 27.11 11.35
C ALA A 82 -21.70 25.75 10.71
N ARG A 83 -22.77 25.65 9.91
CA ARG A 83 -23.09 24.40 9.20
C ARG A 83 -22.02 24.03 8.17
N ILE A 84 -21.50 25.01 7.44
CA ILE A 84 -20.43 24.81 6.45
C ILE A 84 -19.12 24.42 7.15
N SER A 85 -18.78 25.09 8.25
CA SER A 85 -17.62 24.77 9.11
C SER A 85 -17.67 23.34 9.64
N VAL A 86 -18.81 22.91 10.18
CA VAL A 86 -19.00 21.53 10.67
C VAL A 86 -18.84 20.51 9.54
N LEU A 87 -19.40 20.79 8.35
CA LEU A 87 -19.26 19.91 7.20
C LEU A 87 -17.79 19.77 6.77
N ILE A 88 -17.07 20.88 6.64
CA ILE A 88 -15.65 20.88 6.23
C ILE A 88 -14.79 20.14 7.28
N ASN A 89 -15.00 20.40 8.57
CA ASN A 89 -14.27 19.72 9.63
C ASN A 89 -14.58 18.22 9.70
N THR A 90 -15.83 17.81 9.46
CA THR A 90 -16.21 16.39 9.40
C THR A 90 -15.52 15.70 8.22
N VAL A 91 -15.50 16.33 7.05
CA VAL A 91 -14.82 15.80 5.85
C VAL A 91 -13.31 15.73 6.09
N ALA A 92 -12.70 16.77 6.65
CA ALA A 92 -11.27 16.80 6.95
C ALA A 92 -10.89 15.74 8.00
N ALA A 93 -11.70 15.54 9.04
CA ALA A 93 -11.48 14.51 10.05
C ALA A 93 -11.60 13.09 9.48
N GLY A 94 -12.60 12.86 8.62
CA GLY A 94 -12.78 11.59 7.90
C GLY A 94 -11.60 11.28 6.97
N LEU A 95 -11.21 12.27 6.16
CA LEU A 95 -10.06 12.16 5.26
C LEU A 95 -8.76 11.92 6.04
N GLY A 96 -8.52 12.70 7.10
CA GLY A 96 -7.33 12.55 7.94
C GLY A 96 -7.26 11.17 8.59
N THR A 97 -8.37 10.68 9.16
CA THR A 97 -8.42 9.35 9.79
C THR A 97 -8.14 8.24 8.77
N TYR A 98 -8.78 8.31 7.60
CA TYR A 98 -8.54 7.36 6.51
C TYR A 98 -7.08 7.37 6.05
N SER A 99 -6.50 8.56 5.88
CA SER A 99 -5.09 8.70 5.50
C SER A 99 -4.14 8.14 6.54
N VAL A 100 -4.39 8.29 7.85
CA VAL A 100 -3.56 7.66 8.89
C VAL A 100 -3.63 6.13 8.80
N ILE A 101 -4.83 5.57 8.67
CA ILE A 101 -5.00 4.11 8.56
C ILE A 101 -4.27 3.57 7.33
N MET A 102 -4.44 4.23 6.18
CA MET A 102 -3.76 3.84 4.95
C MET A 102 -2.24 4.00 5.05
N PHE A 103 -1.74 5.05 5.71
CA PHE A 103 -0.31 5.22 5.93
C PHE A 103 0.28 4.09 6.78
N VAL A 104 -0.38 3.69 7.86
CA VAL A 104 0.09 2.57 8.70
C VAL A 104 0.12 1.27 7.90
N ASN A 105 -0.93 0.99 7.13
CA ASN A 105 -1.00 -0.20 6.28
C ASN A 105 0.09 -0.19 5.19
N ALA A 106 0.29 0.94 4.52
CA ALA A 106 1.32 1.11 3.49
C ALA A 106 2.73 0.96 4.08
N THR A 107 2.98 1.51 5.27
CA THR A 107 4.29 1.38 5.94
C THR A 107 4.58 -0.06 6.34
N HIS A 108 3.57 -0.81 6.80
CA HIS A 108 3.70 -2.23 7.10
C HIS A 108 3.98 -3.06 5.83
N ALA A 109 3.30 -2.78 4.73
CA ALA A 109 3.56 -3.42 3.43
C ALA A 109 4.97 -3.08 2.91
N ALA A 110 5.37 -1.81 3.00
CA ALA A 110 6.70 -1.36 2.63
C ALA A 110 7.79 -2.03 3.48
N ALA A 111 7.60 -2.13 4.79
CA ALA A 111 8.55 -2.80 5.68
C ALA A 111 8.82 -4.25 5.24
N LEU A 112 7.82 -4.98 4.77
CA LEU A 112 7.97 -6.35 4.24
C LEU A 112 8.79 -6.40 2.93
N VAL A 113 8.55 -5.47 2.00
CA VAL A 113 9.29 -5.38 0.73
C VAL A 113 10.77 -5.08 0.97
N TRP A 114 11.07 -4.25 1.96
CA TRP A 114 12.43 -3.78 2.23
C TRP A 114 13.22 -4.73 3.15
N SER A 115 12.58 -5.32 4.16
CA SER A 115 13.24 -6.24 5.11
C SER A 115 13.34 -7.67 4.59
N ALA A 116 12.34 -8.16 3.85
CA ALA A 116 12.28 -9.54 3.39
C ALA A 116 11.80 -9.64 1.92
N PRO A 117 12.54 -9.06 0.96
CA PRO A 117 12.12 -8.98 -0.44
C PRO A 117 11.82 -10.33 -1.09
N LYS A 118 12.56 -11.39 -0.71
CA LYS A 118 12.32 -12.76 -1.20
C LYS A 118 11.01 -13.35 -0.68
N VAL A 119 10.65 -13.08 0.59
CA VAL A 119 9.41 -13.56 1.21
C VAL A 119 8.21 -12.79 0.66
N TRP A 120 8.36 -11.49 0.44
CA TRP A 120 7.36 -10.67 -0.22
C TRP A 120 7.06 -11.15 -1.63
N LEU A 121 8.09 -11.44 -2.44
CA LEU A 121 7.92 -11.95 -3.81
C LEU A 121 7.17 -13.30 -3.82
N LEU A 122 7.48 -14.20 -2.90
CA LEU A 122 6.76 -15.47 -2.75
C LEU A 122 5.29 -15.28 -2.35
N ARG A 123 5.01 -14.33 -1.46
CA ARG A 123 3.63 -13.98 -1.06
C ARG A 123 2.84 -13.40 -2.24
N GLU A 124 3.47 -12.55 -3.05
CA GLU A 124 2.82 -11.93 -4.19
C GLU A 124 2.53 -12.94 -5.30
N LEU A 125 3.49 -13.83 -5.59
CA LEU A 125 3.28 -14.95 -6.51
C LEU A 125 2.16 -15.88 -6.02
N ALA A 126 2.08 -16.16 -4.72
CA ALA A 126 1.01 -16.96 -4.14
C ALA A 126 -0.37 -16.30 -4.23
N ASN A 127 -0.44 -14.97 -4.18
CA ASN A 127 -1.67 -14.21 -4.39
C ASN A 127 -2.13 -14.21 -5.85
N ILE A 128 -1.21 -14.23 -6.82
CA ILE A 128 -1.53 -14.26 -8.26
C ILE A 128 -2.04 -15.64 -8.71
N ILE A 129 -1.59 -16.71 -8.05
CA ILE A 129 -1.98 -18.09 -8.38
C ILE A 129 -3.36 -18.47 -7.81
N LYS A 130 -3.88 -17.70 -6.84
CA LYS A 130 -5.24 -17.85 -6.32
C LYS A 130 -6.27 -17.16 -7.20
#